data_AF-A0A1V2H6U9-F1
#
_entry.id   AF-A0A1V2H6U9-F1
#
_cell.length_a   1.000
_cell.length_b   1.000
_cell.length_c   1.000
_cell.angle_alpha   90.00
_cell.angle_beta   90.00
_cell.angle_gamma   90.00
#
_symmetry.space_group_name_H-M   'P 1'
#
loop_
_entity.id
_entity.type
_entity.pdbx_description
1 polymer ?
#
loop_
_entity_poly.entity_id
_entity_poly.type
_entity_poly.pdbx_seq_one_letter_code
_entity_poly.pdbx_strand_id
1 'polypeptide(L)'
;MPKFATTALTAAALTPFEDLRRWDDEVRRLTRGYGKAKQALARQPGCQAAAAAFDTAGRLLMEAMQERHRRETVLAAMRRLFRMVP
;
A
#
# COMPACT_ATOMS: atom_id res chain seq x y z
N MET A 1 -7.36 14.08 33.22
CA MET A 1 -7.91 13.86 31.86
C MET A 1 -6.82 14.14 30.84
N PRO A 2 -6.30 13.15 30.10
CA PRO A 2 -5.26 13.42 29.12
C PRO A 2 -5.86 14.13 27.89
N LYS A 3 -5.31 15.31 27.59
CA LYS A 3 -5.55 16.09 26.37
C LYS A 3 -5.08 15.26 25.18
N PHE A 4 -5.99 14.97 24.24
CA PHE A 4 -5.60 14.43 22.94
C PHE A 4 -4.75 15.48 22.22
N ALA A 5 -3.47 15.16 22.02
CA ALA A 5 -2.61 15.90 21.12
C ALA A 5 -3.11 15.65 19.69
N THR A 6 -3.90 16.59 19.17
CA THR A 6 -4.30 16.66 17.76
C THR A 6 -3.08 17.02 16.92
N THR A 7 -2.22 16.04 16.68
CA THR A 7 -1.08 16.18 15.77
C THR A 7 -1.40 15.47 14.46
N ALA A 8 -2.30 16.03 13.66
CA ALA A 8 -2.50 15.54 12.29
C ALA A 8 -3.32 16.53 11.46
N LEU A 9 -2.71 17.57 10.86
CA LEU A 9 -3.27 18.16 9.63
C LEU A 9 -2.32 19.14 8.89
N THR A 10 -1.13 18.72 8.46
CA THR A 10 -0.36 19.51 7.48
C THR A 10 0.42 18.65 6.48
N ALA A 11 -0.23 17.64 5.93
CA ALA A 11 -0.05 17.31 4.51
C ALA A 11 -1.35 17.75 3.85
N ALA A 12 -1.30 18.46 2.72
CA ALA A 12 -2.51 18.79 1.95
C ALA A 12 -3.37 17.52 1.87
N ALA A 13 -4.59 17.58 2.43
CA ALA A 13 -5.42 16.39 2.56
C ALA A 13 -5.71 15.89 1.15
N LEU A 14 -5.04 14.82 0.74
CA LEU A 14 -5.30 14.18 -0.54
C LEU A 14 -6.78 13.85 -0.61
N THR A 15 -7.42 14.13 -1.74
CA THR A 15 -8.78 13.65 -1.95
C THR A 15 -8.78 12.11 -1.85
N PRO A 16 -9.90 11.48 -1.46
CA PRO A 16 -9.98 10.02 -1.39
C PRO A 16 -9.56 9.31 -2.69
N PHE A 17 -9.75 9.96 -3.84
CA PHE A 17 -9.32 9.43 -5.14
C PHE A 17 -7.80 9.55 -5.36
N GLU A 18 -7.20 10.69 -4.99
CA GLU A 18 -5.74 10.86 -5.06
C GLU A 18 -5.00 9.93 -4.11
N ASP A 19 -5.56 9.70 -2.91
CA ASP A 19 -5.03 8.74 -1.95
C ASP A 19 -5.07 7.32 -2.52
N LEU A 20 -6.19 6.91 -3.15
CA LEU A 20 -6.28 5.62 -3.83
C LEU A 20 -5.25 5.51 -4.98
N ARG A 21 -5.09 6.56 -5.80
CA ARG A 21 -4.10 6.56 -6.89
C ARG A 21 -2.67 6.43 -6.37
N ARG A 22 -2.36 7.07 -5.25
CA ARG A 22 -1.06 6.94 -4.58
C ARG A 22 -0.81 5.50 -4.13
N TRP A 23 -1.81 4.83 -3.56
CA TRP A 23 -1.70 3.42 -3.18
C TRP A 23 -1.60 2.48 -4.38
N ASP A 24 -2.28 2.77 -5.49
CA ASP A 24 -2.09 2.06 -6.76
C ASP A 24 -0.63 2.13 -7.24
N ASP A 25 -0.06 3.34 -7.24
CA ASP A 25 1.33 3.56 -7.66
C ASP A 25 2.33 2.88 -6.72
N GLU A 26 2.04 2.87 -5.42
CA GLU A 26 2.85 2.19 -4.43
C GLU A 26 2.82 0.67 -4.60
N VAL A 27 1.64 0.07 -4.82
CA VAL A 27 1.51 -1.36 -5.13
C VAL A 27 2.26 -1.72 -6.42
N ARG A 28 2.19 -0.88 -7.47
CA ARG A 28 2.96 -1.09 -8.70
C ARG A 28 4.47 -1.04 -8.45
N ARG A 29 4.93 -0.09 -7.63
CA ARG A 29 6.34 0.04 -7.24
C ARG A 29 6.81 -1.19 -6.47
N LEU A 30 6.05 -1.63 -5.47
CA LEU A 30 6.37 -2.79 -4.64
C LEU A 30 6.30 -4.10 -5.43
N THR A 31 5.35 -4.25 -6.36
CA THR A 31 5.28 -5.40 -7.27
C THR A 31 6.56 -5.55 -8.09
N ARG A 32 7.10 -4.43 -8.62
CA ARG A 32 8.39 -4.44 -9.31
C ARG A 32 9.54 -4.80 -8.37
N GLY A 33 9.53 -4.30 -7.13
CA GLY A 33 10.51 -4.65 -6.10
C GLY A 33 10.51 -6.13 -5.75
N TYR A 34 9.32 -6.69 -5.54
CA TYR A 34 9.10 -8.12 -5.30
C TYR A 34 9.61 -8.97 -6.46
N GLY A 35 9.32 -8.58 -7.71
CA GLY A 35 9.85 -9.27 -8.90
C GLY A 35 11.37 -9.29 -8.96
N LYS A 36 12.03 -8.18 -8.62
CA LYS A 36 13.50 -8.11 -8.53
C LYS A 36 14.04 -9.01 -7.42
N ALA A 37 13.42 -9.01 -6.24
CA ALA A 37 13.82 -9.87 -5.13
C ALA A 37 13.65 -11.36 -5.48
N LYS A 38 12.55 -11.71 -6.16
CA LYS A 38 12.30 -13.06 -6.68
C LYS A 38 13.40 -13.52 -7.62
N GLN A 39 13.79 -12.65 -8.57
CA GLN A 39 14.88 -12.94 -9.50
C GLN A 39 16.23 -13.08 -8.80
N ALA A 40 16.51 -12.23 -7.81
CA ALA A 40 17.74 -12.32 -7.02
C ALA A 40 17.82 -13.65 -6.25
N LEU A 41 16.73 -14.07 -5.60
CA LEU A 41 16.65 -15.35 -4.91
C LEU A 41 16.78 -16.54 -5.88
N ALA A 42 16.13 -16.48 -7.04
CA ALA A 42 16.23 -17.53 -8.06
C ALA A 42 17.66 -17.70 -8.60
N ARG A 43 18.44 -16.61 -8.68
CA ARG A 43 19.86 -16.65 -9.05
C ARG A 43 20.75 -17.24 -7.96
N GLN A 44 20.33 -17.18 -6.69
CA GLN A 44 21.10 -17.66 -5.55
C GLN A 44 20.20 -18.39 -4.53
N PRO A 45 19.73 -19.62 -4.84
CA PRO A 45 18.69 -20.30 -4.06
C PRO A 45 19.04 -20.69 -2.62
N GLY A 46 20.30 -20.53 -2.19
CA GLY A 46 20.73 -20.75 -0.79
C GLY A 46 21.15 -19.47 -0.05
N CYS A 47 21.05 -18.31 -0.69
CA CYS A 47 21.48 -17.06 -0.08
C CYS A 47 20.43 -16.55 0.92
N GLN A 48 20.74 -16.64 2.21
CA GLN A 48 19.85 -16.20 3.28
C GLN A 48 19.46 -14.73 3.17
N ALA A 49 20.40 -13.87 2.74
CA ALA A 49 20.11 -12.45 2.51
C ALA A 49 19.11 -12.23 1.37
N ALA A 50 19.21 -13.00 0.28
CA ALA A 50 18.26 -12.94 -0.82
C ALA A 50 16.87 -13.44 -0.40
N ALA A 51 16.81 -14.50 0.42
CA ALA A 51 15.57 -15.01 0.97
C ALA A 51 14.89 -13.97 1.89
N ALA A 52 15.64 -13.39 2.82
CA ALA A 52 15.13 -12.36 3.73
C ALA A 52 14.63 -11.10 2.98
N ALA A 53 15.34 -10.70 1.92
CA ALA A 53 14.92 -9.59 1.06
C ALA A 53 13.63 -9.92 0.30
N PHE A 54 13.48 -11.14 -0.21
CA PHE A 54 12.27 -11.61 -0.87
C PHE A 54 11.07 -11.65 0.07
N ASP A 55 11.24 -12.19 1.27
CA ASP A 55 10.19 -12.25 2.29
C ASP A 55 9.76 -10.85 2.73
N THR A 56 10.72 -9.95 2.93
CA THR A 56 10.44 -8.55 3.26
C THR A 56 9.68 -7.85 2.14
N ALA A 57 10.11 -8.02 0.88
CA ALA A 57 9.39 -7.48 -0.27
C ALA A 57 7.97 -8.03 -0.39
N GLY A 58 7.77 -9.32 -0.08
CA GLY A 58 6.46 -9.97 -0.06
C GLY A 58 5.53 -9.38 1.00
N ARG A 59 6.01 -9.21 2.24
CA ARG A 59 5.24 -8.60 3.32
C ARG A 59 4.82 -7.17 3.00
N LEU A 60 5.75 -6.34 2.55
CA LEU A 60 5.46 -4.94 2.18
C LEU A 60 4.43 -4.86 1.04
N LEU A 61 4.53 -5.72 0.03
CA LEU A 61 3.55 -5.77 -1.05
C LEU A 61 2.16 -6.17 -0.54
N MET A 62 2.08 -7.17 0.34
CA MET A 62 0.79 -7.59 0.93
C MET A 62 0.15 -6.49 1.77
N GLU A 63 0.94 -5.81 2.62
CA GLU A 63 0.46 -4.67 3.41
C GLU A 63 -0.07 -3.55 2.50
N ALA A 64 0.66 -3.21 1.43
CA ALA A 64 0.23 -2.18 0.49
C ALA A 64 -1.04 -2.58 -0.29
N MET A 65 -1.18 -3.85 -0.69
CA MET A 65 -2.40 -4.35 -1.34
C MET A 65 -3.61 -4.29 -0.41
N GLN A 66 -3.44 -4.65 0.86
CA GLN A 66 -4.49 -4.56 1.87
C GLN A 66 -4.93 -3.11 2.08
N GLU A 67 -3.97 -2.19 2.19
CA GLU A 67 -4.29 -0.78 2.38
C GLU A 67 -4.95 -0.16 1.13
N ARG A 68 -4.48 -0.49 -0.08
CA ARG A 68 -5.17 -0.13 -1.33
C ARG A 68 -6.63 -0.60 -1.31
N HIS A 69 -6.87 -1.87 -0.97
CA HIS A 69 -8.21 -2.43 -0.91
C HIS A 69 -9.09 -1.75 0.14
N ARG A 70 -8.51 -1.38 1.29
CA ARG A 70 -9.20 -0.58 2.32
C ARG A 70 -9.64 0.77 1.75
N ARG A 71 -8.77 1.48 1.04
CA ARG A 71 -9.10 2.79 0.42
C ARG A 71 -10.16 2.66 -0.66
N GLU A 72 -10.08 1.63 -1.50
CA GLU A 72 -11.08 1.30 -2.51
C GLU A 72 -12.46 1.05 -1.88
N THR A 73 -12.50 0.30 -0.78
CA THR A 73 -13.73 0.02 -0.03
C THR A 73 -14.36 1.30 0.56
N VAL A 74 -13.53 2.18 1.15
CA VAL A 74 -14.00 3.46 1.67
C VAL A 74 -14.56 4.33 0.54
N LEU A 75 -13.86 4.43 -0.59
CA LEU A 75 -14.31 5.22 -1.74
C LEU A 75 -15.63 4.67 -2.31
N ALA A 76 -15.78 3.35 -2.41
CA ALA A 76 -17.01 2.71 -2.83
C ALA A 76 -18.18 3.01 -1.87
N ALA A 77 -17.93 2.95 -0.56
CA ALA A 77 -18.91 3.32 0.45
C ALA A 77 -19.33 4.79 0.34
N MET A 78 -18.37 5.71 0.15
CA MET A 78 -18.66 7.13 -0.06
C MET A 78 -19.53 7.34 -1.31
N ARG A 79 -19.17 6.73 -2.44
CA ARG A 79 -19.98 6.80 -3.68
C ARG A 79 -21.42 6.32 -3.45
N ARG A 80 -21.58 5.21 -2.73
CA ARG A 80 -22.91 4.67 -2.36
C ARG A 80 -23.71 5.63 -1.49
N LEU A 81 -23.08 6.21 -0.46
CA LEU A 81 -23.74 7.13 0.47
C LEU A 81 -24.19 8.42 -0.22
N PHE A 82 -23.37 8.95 -1.12
CA PHE A 82 -23.66 10.19 -1.84
C PHE A 82 -24.44 9.98 -3.15
N ARG A 83 -24.92 8.75 -3.43
CA ARG A 83 -25.61 8.38 -4.69
C ARG A 83 -24.86 8.85 -5.93
N MET A 84 -23.53 8.89 -5.87
CA MET A 84 -22.69 9.11 -7.03
C MET A 84 -22.67 7.79 -7.80
N VAL A 85 -23.69 7.60 -8.64
CA VAL A 85 -23.80 6.47 -9.55
C VAL A 85 -22.67 6.59 -10.59
N PRO A 86 -22.03 5.47 -10.99
CA PRO A 86 -21.03 5.47 -12.06
C PRO A 86 -21.52 6.09 -13.37
#